data_AF-T1G358-F1
#
_entry.id   AF-T1G358-F1
#
_cell.length_a   1.000
_cell.length_b   1.000
_cell.length_c   1.000
_cell.angle_alpha   90.00
_cell.angle_beta   90.00
_cell.angle_gamma   90.00
#
_symmetry.space_group_name_H-M   'P 1'
#
loop_
_entity.id
_entity.type
_entity.pdbx_description
1 polymer ?
#
loop_
_entity_poly.entity_id
_entity_poly.type
_entity_poly.pdbx_seq_one_letter_code
_entity_poly.pdbx_strand_id
1 'polypeptide(L)'
;QCADGSCIAGYLKCDGSSQCPDRSDEEDCTVAEQGGCVSLLCDEPAVCIPKNWVCDNITDCSDGLDEKHCGSYGGDDHFLFLIR
;
A
#
# COMPACT_ATOMS: atom_id res chain seq x y z
N GLN A 1 9.11 -16.75 10.89
CA GLN A 1 9.75 -17.47 12.01
C GLN A 1 10.31 -16.41 12.93
N CYS A 2 10.07 -16.53 14.24
CA CYS A 2 10.54 -15.60 15.26
C CYS A 2 12.05 -15.73 15.48
N ALA A 3 12.68 -14.73 16.12
CA ALA A 3 14.12 -14.75 16.40
C ALA A 3 14.52 -15.78 17.46
N ASP A 4 13.60 -16.19 18.35
CA ASP A 4 13.80 -17.30 19.30
C ASP A 4 13.76 -18.67 18.62
N GLY A 5 13.38 -18.73 17.34
CA GLY A 5 13.26 -19.95 16.54
C GLY A 5 11.84 -20.48 16.42
N SER A 6 10.86 -19.88 17.11
CA SER A 6 9.44 -20.25 17.01
C SER A 6 8.85 -20.02 15.62
N CYS A 7 7.95 -20.90 15.19
CA CYS A 7 7.31 -20.83 13.88
C CYS A 7 5.92 -20.19 13.95
N ILE A 8 5.66 -19.26 13.04
CA ILE A 8 4.34 -18.65 12.80
C ILE A 8 3.93 -18.92 11.36
N ALA A 9 2.64 -18.78 11.05
CA ALA A 9 2.19 -18.87 9.67
C ALA A 9 2.69 -17.67 8.85
N GLY A 10 3.04 -17.89 7.58
CA GLY A 10 3.64 -16.84 6.74
C GLY A 10 2.77 -15.60 6.57
N TYR A 11 1.45 -15.76 6.58
CA TYR A 11 0.49 -14.64 6.49
C TYR A 11 0.37 -13.81 7.78
N LEU A 12 0.94 -14.30 8.89
CA LEU A 12 0.98 -13.61 10.18
C LEU A 12 2.27 -12.80 10.38
N LYS A 13 3.18 -12.85 9.40
CA LYS A 13 4.38 -12.02 9.44
C LYS A 13 3.98 -10.65 8.91
N CYS A 14 4.29 -9.59 9.64
CA CYS A 14 4.01 -8.21 9.27
C CYS A 14 2.51 -7.92 9.13
N ASP A 15 1.66 -8.61 9.89
CA ASP A 15 0.21 -8.46 9.78
C ASP A 15 -0.36 -7.37 10.71
N GLY A 16 0.53 -6.65 11.42
CA GLY A 16 0.19 -5.64 12.42
C GLY A 16 -0.11 -6.23 13.81
N SER A 17 -0.04 -7.55 13.97
CA SER A 17 -0.25 -8.26 15.23
C SER A 17 1.00 -9.04 15.62
N SER A 18 1.58 -8.69 16.76
CA SER A 18 2.71 -9.45 17.31
C SER A 18 2.28 -10.84 17.77
N GLN A 19 2.76 -11.85 17.05
CA GLN A 19 2.66 -13.26 17.38
C GLN A 19 3.97 -13.79 18.00
N CYS A 20 5.11 -13.16 17.72
CA CYS A 20 6.36 -13.50 18.36
C CYS A 20 6.50 -12.80 19.73
N PRO A 21 7.06 -13.47 20.76
CA PRO A 21 7.25 -12.89 22.10
C PRO A 21 8.12 -11.63 22.11
N ASP A 22 9.02 -11.52 21.13
CA ASP A 22 9.97 -10.44 20.91
C ASP A 22 9.53 -9.48 19.79
N ARG A 23 8.31 -9.63 19.25
CA ARG A 23 7.77 -8.87 18.10
C ARG A 23 8.56 -9.05 16.80
N SER A 24 9.46 -10.02 16.70
CA SER A 24 10.32 -10.21 15.53
C SER A 24 9.58 -10.50 14.22
N ASP A 25 8.31 -10.92 14.30
CA ASP A 25 7.42 -11.05 13.16
C ASP A 25 6.92 -9.73 12.58
N GLU A 26 6.97 -8.65 13.37
CA GLU A 26 6.60 -7.29 13.00
C GLU A 26 7.83 -6.37 12.82
N GLU A 27 9.04 -6.93 12.91
CA GLU A 27 10.32 -6.22 12.74
C GLU A 27 10.92 -6.52 11.34
N ASP A 28 11.68 -5.57 10.79
CA ASP A 28 12.30 -5.65 9.45
C ASP A 28 11.32 -6.02 8.32
N CYS A 29 10.05 -5.70 8.53
CA CYS A 29 9.04 -5.90 7.53
C CYS A 29 9.21 -4.85 6.44
N THR A 30 9.30 -5.28 5.18
CA THR A 30 9.29 -4.32 4.08
C THR A 30 7.93 -3.60 4.06
N VAL A 31 7.89 -2.38 3.52
CA VAL A 31 6.66 -1.59 3.39
C VAL A 31 5.53 -2.47 2.83
N ALA A 32 5.82 -3.23 1.76
CA ALA A 32 4.90 -4.19 1.15
C ALA A 32 4.39 -5.33 2.07
N GLU A 33 5.14 -5.72 3.09
CA GLU A 33 4.73 -6.78 4.03
C GLU A 33 3.88 -6.22 5.19
N GLN A 34 4.11 -5.00 5.67
CA GLN A 34 3.41 -4.40 6.84
C GLN A 34 1.98 -3.89 6.58
N GLY A 35 1.46 -4.09 5.37
CA GLY A 35 0.36 -3.25 4.89
C GLY A 35 0.76 -1.76 4.78
N GLY A 36 2.05 -1.44 4.91
CA GLY A 36 2.61 -0.15 4.57
C GLY A 36 2.52 0.00 3.06
N CYS A 37 1.81 1.01 2.59
CA CYS A 37 1.79 1.39 1.18
C CYS A 37 1.89 0.25 0.17
N VAL A 38 0.81 -0.51 0.09
CA VAL A 38 0.57 -1.57 -0.92
C VAL A 38 0.67 -1.01 -2.36
N SER A 39 0.83 0.30 -2.51
CA SER A 39 0.51 1.05 -3.72
C SER A 39 1.49 2.18 -3.99
N LEU A 40 1.44 3.27 -3.23
CA LEU A 40 2.26 4.45 -3.51
C LEU A 40 2.38 5.34 -2.27
N LEU A 41 3.62 5.71 -1.96
CA LEU A 41 3.96 6.69 -0.93
C LEU A 41 4.21 8.03 -1.62
N CYS A 42 3.44 9.05 -1.24
CA CYS A 42 3.67 10.43 -1.68
C CYS A 42 5.01 10.95 -1.11
N ASP A 43 5.71 11.85 -1.80
CA ASP A 43 6.97 12.43 -1.29
C ASP A 43 6.68 13.52 -0.23
N GLU A 44 5.69 14.40 -0.47
CA GLU A 44 5.40 15.51 0.45
C GLU A 44 3.90 15.85 0.55
N PRO A 45 3.25 15.69 1.73
CA PRO A 45 3.72 14.93 2.89
C PRO A 45 3.83 13.44 2.57
N ALA A 46 4.67 12.71 3.30
CA ALA A 46 4.82 11.26 3.20
C ALA A 46 3.52 10.54 3.60
N VAL A 47 2.56 10.52 2.68
CA VAL A 47 1.22 9.97 2.83
C VAL A 47 1.11 8.72 2.00
N CYS A 48 0.43 7.76 2.59
CA CYS A 48 0.24 6.48 1.97
C CYS A 48 -1.14 6.39 1.34
N ILE A 49 -1.20 6.19 0.02
CA ILE A 49 -2.47 6.05 -0.71
C ILE A 49 -2.63 4.63 -1.24
N PRO A 50 -3.86 4.10 -1.34
CA PRO A 50 -4.16 2.76 -1.84
C PRO A 50 -4.01 2.67 -3.38
N LYS A 51 -3.91 1.46 -3.94
CA LYS A 51 -3.57 1.26 -5.38
C LYS A 51 -4.63 1.81 -6.32
N ASN A 52 -5.87 1.83 -5.86
CA ASN A 52 -7.02 2.34 -6.60
C ASN A 52 -7.06 3.88 -6.65
N TRP A 53 -6.17 4.57 -5.94
CA TRP A 53 -5.96 6.03 -5.99
C TRP A 53 -4.70 6.40 -6.78
N VAL A 54 -4.02 5.41 -7.36
CA VAL A 54 -2.88 5.63 -8.23
C VAL A 54 -3.40 5.58 -9.66
N CYS A 55 -3.23 6.65 -10.42
CA CYS A 55 -3.74 6.77 -11.80
C CYS A 55 -5.27 6.73 -11.89
N ASP A 56 -5.97 7.30 -10.91
CA ASP A 56 -7.43 7.36 -10.89
C ASP A 56 -7.97 8.72 -11.40
N ASN A 57 -7.07 9.56 -11.92
CA ASN A 57 -7.36 10.90 -12.43
C ASN A 57 -7.80 11.89 -11.33
N ILE A 58 -7.50 11.58 -10.07
CA ILE A 58 -7.62 12.43 -8.89
C ILE A 58 -6.21 12.62 -8.31
N THR A 59 -5.93 13.83 -7.82
CA THR A 59 -4.66 14.12 -7.15
C THR A 59 -4.84 13.94 -5.64
N ASP A 60 -4.50 12.77 -5.14
CA ASP A 60 -4.53 12.40 -3.73
C ASP A 60 -3.21 12.71 -3.02
N CYS A 61 -2.08 12.61 -3.74
CA CYS A 61 -0.80 13.10 -3.22
C CYS A 61 -0.66 14.62 -3.41
N SER A 62 -0.18 15.35 -2.40
CA SER A 62 -0.02 16.81 -2.50
C SER A 62 1.04 17.26 -3.50
N ASP A 63 1.95 16.36 -3.87
CA ASP A 63 2.94 16.52 -4.93
C ASP A 63 2.46 15.98 -6.29
N GLY A 64 1.29 15.33 -6.36
CA GLY A 64 0.74 14.67 -7.55
C GLY A 64 1.55 13.48 -8.05
N LEU A 65 2.35 12.84 -7.19
CA LEU A 65 3.19 11.71 -7.58
C LEU A 65 2.38 10.48 -8.02
N ASP A 66 1.20 10.31 -7.44
CA ASP A 66 0.18 9.33 -7.78
C ASP A 66 -0.29 9.39 -9.24
N GLU A 67 -0.28 10.59 -9.86
CA GLU A 67 -0.75 10.81 -11.23
C GLU A 67 0.38 11.06 -12.25
N LYS A 68 1.65 11.18 -11.80
CA LYS A 68 2.78 11.62 -12.64
C LYS A 68 3.43 10.55 -13.52
N HIS A 69 3.28 9.27 -13.19
CA HIS A 69 3.87 8.15 -13.95
C HIS A 69 2.84 7.15 -14.48
N CYS A 70 1.62 7.62 -14.68
CA CYS A 70 0.55 6.86 -15.33
C CYS A 70 0.83 6.85 -16.83
N GLY A 71 1.59 5.85 -17.30
CA GLY A 71 1.88 5.69 -18.72
C GLY A 71 0.58 5.65 -19.51
N SER A 72 0.24 6.74 -20.19
CA SER A 72 -0.97 6.99 -21.00
C SER A 72 -2.10 5.96 -20.86
N TYR A 73 -2.63 5.78 -19.64
CA TYR A 73 -4.00 5.32 -19.44
C TYR A 73 -4.88 6.57 -19.26
N GLY A 74 -4.71 7.52 -20.17
CA GLY A 74 -5.57 8.70 -20.25
C GLY A 74 -6.81 8.33 -21.04
N GLY A 75 -7.95 8.25 -20.37
CA GLY A 75 -9.26 8.27 -21.03
C GLY A 75 -10.33 7.41 -20.37
N ASP A 76 -11.11 8.06 -19.51
CA ASP A 76 -12.56 7.88 -19.37
C ASP A 76 -13.17 6.50 -19.05
N ASP A 77 -13.48 6.25 -17.76
CA ASP A 77 -14.64 5.39 -17.43
C ASP A 77 -15.60 5.97 -16.38
N HIS A 78 -15.41 7.21 -15.91
CA HIS A 78 -16.38 7.86 -15.01
C HIS A 78 -17.48 8.63 -15.77
N PHE A 79 -18.01 8.05 -16.86
CA PHE A 79 -19.25 8.54 -17.50
C PHE A 79 -20.07 7.47 -18.24
N LEU A 80 -20.24 6.27 -17.68
CA LEU A 80 -21.16 5.27 -18.27
C LEU A 80 -22.14 4.56 -17.30
N PHE A 81 -22.40 5.12 -16.11
CA PHE A 81 -23.50 4.65 -15.24
C PHE A 81 -24.78 5.50 -15.27
N LEU A 82 -24.88 6.50 -16.16
CA LEU A 82 -26.09 7.33 -16.29
C LEU A 82 -26.92 7.10 -17.56
N ILE A 83 -26.84 5.93 -18.21
CA ILE A 83 -27.89 5.52 -19.15
C ILE A 83 -28.18 4.01 -19.00
N ARG A 84 -29.11 3.69 -18.11
CA ARG A 84 -30.10 2.63 -18.34
C ARG A 84 -31.41 2.97 -17.63
#